data_AF-A0A496RYI1-F1
#
_entry.id   AF-A0A496RYI1-F1
#
_cell.length_a   1.000
_cell.length_b   1.000
_cell.length_c   1.000
_cell.angle_alpha   90.00
_cell.angle_beta   90.00
_cell.angle_gamma   90.00
#
_symmetry.space_group_name_H-M   'P 1'
#
loop_
_entity.id
_entity.type
_entity.pdbx_description
1 polymer ?
#
loop_
_entity_poly.entity_id
_entity_poly.type
_entity_poly.pdbx_seq_one_letter_code
_entity_poly.pdbx_strand_id
1 'polypeptide(L)'
;MILDENPKITDGEKLPLDKSLKVLRYRTIKKNAGLGWWSAVVLLEDHEKKQVCFYRWRKKKGDWKRDKKLPFKSSKDWLVIKEAVESFLGGLDEQE
;
A
#
# COMPACT_ATOMS: atom_id res chain seq x y z
N MET A 1 1.49 -14.57 12.74
CA MET A 1 2.15 -13.98 11.55
C MET A 1 1.43 -14.52 10.32
N ILE A 2 0.53 -13.75 9.71
CA ILE A 2 -0.22 -14.24 8.54
C ILE A 2 0.70 -14.10 7.32
N LEU A 3 1.50 -15.12 7.06
CA LEU A 3 2.05 -15.37 5.72
C LEU A 3 0.88 -15.87 4.89
N ASP A 4 0.15 -14.92 4.32
CA ASP A 4 -1.00 -15.21 3.47
C ASP A 4 -0.46 -15.79 2.15
N GLU A 5 -0.42 -17.11 2.05
CA GLU A 5 0.10 -17.87 0.90
C GLU A 5 -0.76 -17.70 -0.35
N ASN A 6 -1.89 -16.99 -0.25
CA ASN A 6 -2.81 -16.82 -1.36
C ASN A 6 -2.20 -15.93 -2.47
N PRO A 7 -1.95 -16.47 -3.67
CA PRO A 7 -1.29 -15.73 -4.73
C PRO A 7 -2.16 -14.65 -5.39
N LYS A 8 -3.43 -14.56 -5.00
CA LYS A 8 -4.46 -13.67 -5.57
C LYS A 8 -5.18 -12.85 -4.49
N ILE A 9 -4.48 -12.31 -3.50
CA ILE A 9 -5.11 -11.32 -2.61
C ILE A 9 -5.45 -10.10 -3.48
N THR A 10 -6.74 -9.99 -3.75
CA THR A 10 -7.40 -8.83 -4.31
C THR A 10 -8.63 -8.67 -3.44
N ASP A 11 -8.74 -7.60 -2.66
CA ASP A 11 -9.87 -7.34 -1.75
C ASP A 11 -11.19 -7.04 -2.49
N GLY A 12 -11.40 -7.61 -3.68
CA GLY A 12 -12.60 -7.51 -4.49
C GLY A 12 -12.77 -6.18 -5.23
N GLU A 13 -12.13 -5.09 -4.79
CA GLU A 13 -12.32 -3.76 -5.37
C GLU A 13 -11.16 -3.30 -6.27
N LYS A 14 -11.49 -2.86 -7.49
CA LYS A 14 -10.49 -2.35 -8.43
C LYS A 14 -9.83 -1.08 -7.88
N LEU A 15 -8.52 -1.15 -7.69
CA LEU A 15 -7.71 0.01 -7.25
C LEU A 15 -7.73 1.14 -8.30
N PRO A 16 -7.73 2.42 -7.87
CA PRO A 16 -7.68 3.58 -8.76
C PRO A 16 -6.23 3.83 -9.21
N LEU A 17 -5.71 2.88 -9.98
CA LEU A 17 -4.39 2.89 -10.59
C LEU A 17 -4.49 3.09 -12.10
N ASP A 18 -3.39 3.54 -12.69
CA ASP A 18 -3.26 3.63 -14.15
C ASP A 18 -3.37 2.23 -14.78
N LYS A 19 -4.03 2.13 -15.95
CA LYS A 19 -4.24 0.85 -16.65
C LYS A 19 -2.94 0.25 -17.20
N SER A 20 -1.90 1.08 -17.39
CA SER A 20 -0.58 0.63 -17.82
C SER A 20 0.15 -0.21 -16.75
N LEU A 21 -0.27 -0.10 -15.48
CA LEU A 21 0.33 -0.86 -14.38
C LEU A 21 -0.28 -2.25 -14.28
N LYS A 22 0.59 -3.26 -14.27
CA LYS A 22 0.17 -4.66 -14.06
C LYS A 22 0.19 -4.95 -12.56
N VAL A 23 -0.99 -4.91 -11.94
CA VAL A 23 -1.17 -5.25 -10.52
C VAL A 23 -1.07 -6.77 -10.35
N LEU A 24 -0.15 -7.23 -9.52
CA LEU A 24 0.06 -8.65 -9.24
C LEU A 24 -0.74 -9.09 -8.01
N ARG A 25 -0.69 -8.29 -6.93
CA ARG A 25 -1.45 -8.50 -5.67
C ARG A 25 -1.67 -7.17 -4.97
N TYR A 26 -2.69 -7.07 -4.14
CA TYR A 26 -2.84 -5.92 -3.25
C TYR A 26 -3.63 -6.25 -2.00
N ARG A 27 -3.41 -5.44 -0.96
CA ARG A 27 -4.21 -5.43 0.25
C ARG A 27 -4.54 -3.99 0.62
N THR A 28 -5.82 -3.68 0.71
CA THR A 28 -6.36 -2.46 1.29
C THR A 28 -6.03 -2.44 2.78
N ILE A 29 -5.37 -1.38 3.21
CA ILE A 29 -5.06 -1.16 4.63
C ILE A 29 -6.23 -0.45 5.31
N LYS A 30 -6.82 0.53 4.62
CA LYS A 30 -7.95 1.32 5.14
C LYS A 30 -8.67 1.97 3.98
N LYS A 31 -9.99 1.96 4.01
CA LYS A 31 -10.82 2.75 3.11
C LYS A 31 -11.95 3.40 3.89
N ASN A 32 -12.07 4.72 3.79
CA ASN A 32 -13.18 5.48 4.29
C ASN A 32 -13.72 6.34 3.15
N ALA A 33 -14.77 5.84 2.49
CA ALA A 33 -15.37 6.52 1.35
C ALA A 33 -16.06 7.84 1.75
N GLY A 34 -16.60 7.92 2.98
CA GLY A 34 -17.25 9.12 3.51
C GLY A 34 -16.25 10.25 3.77
N LEU A 35 -15.11 9.94 4.36
CA LEU A 35 -14.01 10.89 4.57
C LEU A 35 -13.13 11.07 3.33
N GLY A 36 -13.35 10.28 2.28
CA GLY A 36 -12.61 10.38 1.01
C GLY A 36 -11.16 9.92 1.11
N TRP A 37 -10.86 8.88 1.88
CA TRP A 37 -9.51 8.30 2.00
C TRP A 37 -9.47 6.81 1.66
N TRP A 38 -8.41 6.40 0.98
CA TRP A 38 -8.13 4.99 0.72
C TRP A 38 -6.62 4.78 0.72
N SER A 39 -6.15 3.72 1.37
CA SER A 39 -4.76 3.26 1.30
C SER A 39 -4.67 1.76 1.09
N ALA A 40 -3.68 1.34 0.31
CA ALA A 40 -3.41 -0.06 0.02
C ALA A 40 -1.90 -0.30 -0.17
N VAL A 41 -1.46 -1.51 0.15
CA VAL A 41 -0.15 -2.03 -0.27
C VAL A 41 -0.36 -2.85 -1.54
N VAL A 42 0.44 -2.59 -2.57
CA VAL A 42 0.23 -3.14 -3.92
C VAL A 42 1.56 -3.68 -4.44
N LEU A 43 1.61 -4.98 -4.74
CA LEU A 43 2.67 -5.55 -5.56
C LEU A 43 2.27 -5.39 -7.02
N LEU A 44 3.10 -4.70 -7.79
CA LEU A 44 2.86 -4.42 -9.20
C LEU A 44 4.13 -4.54 -10.04
N GLU A 45 3.95 -4.60 -11.35
CA GLU A 45 4.98 -4.53 -12.36
C GLU A 45 4.78 -3.25 -13.19
N ASP A 46 5.87 -2.51 -13.39
CA ASP A 46 5.93 -1.21 -14.06
C ASP A 46 7.16 -1.22 -14.97
N HIS A 47 6.96 -1.21 -16.29
CA HIS A 47 8.03 -1.41 -17.28
C HIS A 47 8.95 -2.60 -16.94
N GLU A 48 8.36 -3.79 -16.75
CA GLU A 48 9.04 -5.06 -16.41
C GLU A 48 9.69 -5.11 -15.01
N LYS A 49 9.65 -4.01 -14.24
CA LYS A 49 10.21 -3.95 -12.89
C LYS A 49 9.13 -4.20 -11.84
N LYS A 50 9.31 -5.26 -11.04
CA LYS A 50 8.44 -5.54 -9.88
C LYS A 50 8.78 -4.61 -8.72
N GLN A 51 7.75 -4.13 -8.04
CA GLN A 51 7.87 -3.28 -6.85
C GLN A 51 6.66 -3.46 -5.95
N VAL A 52 6.87 -3.34 -4.64
CA VAL A 52 5.78 -3.17 -3.68
C VAL A 52 5.57 -1.67 -3.51
N CYS A 53 4.33 -1.20 -3.47
CA CYS A 53 4.01 0.21 -3.29
C CYS A 53 2.97 0.37 -2.18
N PHE A 54 3.24 1.26 -1.24
CA PHE A 54 2.17 1.84 -0.44
C PHE A 54 1.52 2.97 -1.24
N TYR A 55 0.23 2.85 -1.51
CA TYR A 55 -0.59 3.88 -2.14
C TYR A 55 -1.53 4.51 -1.12
N ARG A 56 -1.72 5.82 -1.27
CA ARG A 56 -2.83 6.55 -0.67
C ARG A 56 -3.54 7.35 -1.75
N TRP A 57 -4.86 7.31 -1.74
CA TRP A 57 -5.74 8.10 -2.57
C TRP A 57 -6.62 9.01 -1.71
N ARG A 58 -6.97 10.15 -2.28
CA ARG A 58 -8.00 11.04 -1.77
C ARG A 58 -9.11 11.17 -2.80
N LYS A 59 -10.36 11.27 -2.33
CA LYS A 59 -11.50 11.58 -3.18
C LYS A 59 -11.48 13.09 -3.48
N LYS A 60 -11.42 13.46 -4.76
CA LYS A 60 -11.48 14.84 -5.24
C LYS A 60 -12.50 14.91 -6.37
N LYS A 61 -13.52 15.77 -6.21
CA LYS A 61 -14.60 15.96 -7.20
C LYS A 61 -15.27 14.64 -7.64
N GLY A 62 -15.52 13.74 -6.69
CA GLY A 62 -16.14 12.43 -6.96
C GLY A 62 -15.15 11.31 -7.28
N ASP A 63 -13.95 11.63 -7.76
CA ASP A 63 -12.96 10.63 -8.20
C ASP A 63 -11.86 10.37 -7.17
N TRP A 64 -11.37 9.13 -7.13
CA TRP A 64 -10.13 8.81 -6.42
C TRP A 64 -8.93 9.31 -7.19
N LYS A 65 -8.13 10.18 -6.58
CA LYS A 65 -6.85 10.65 -7.12
C LYS A 65 -5.72 10.19 -6.21
N ARG A 66 -4.62 9.75 -6.82
CA ARG A 66 -3.41 9.36 -6.09
C ARG A 66 -2.89 10.57 -5.31
N ASP A 67 -2.82 10.42 -3.99
CA ASP A 67 -2.29 11.42 -3.07
C ASP A 67 -0.82 11.14 -2.76
N LYS A 68 -0.49 9.88 -2.46
CA LYS A 68 0.89 9.43 -2.21
C LYS A 68 1.15 8.05 -2.82
N LYS A 69 2.39 7.83 -3.25
CA LYS A 69 2.96 6.54 -3.65
C LYS A 69 4.34 6.44 -3.01
N LEU A 70 4.58 5.38 -2.25
CA LEU A 70 5.89 5.04 -1.72
C LEU A 70 6.29 3.66 -2.28
N PRO A 71 7.19 3.61 -3.28
CA PRO A 71 7.66 2.36 -3.85
C PRO A 71 8.82 1.76 -3.05
N PHE A 72 8.84 0.44 -2.96
CA PHE A 72 9.91 -0.40 -2.43
C PHE A 72 10.37 -1.31 -3.57
N LYS A 73 11.59 -1.09 -4.07
CA LYS A 73 12.11 -1.76 -5.27
C LYS A 73 12.95 -2.99 -4.92
N SER A 74 13.37 -3.10 -3.66
CA SER A 74 14.12 -4.25 -3.16
C SER A 74 13.69 -4.63 -1.74
N SER A 75 13.98 -5.86 -1.33
CA SER A 75 13.78 -6.29 0.06
C SER A 75 14.63 -5.49 1.04
N LYS A 76 15.79 -4.98 0.61
CA LYS A 76 16.66 -4.13 1.44
C LYS A 76 16.00 -2.78 1.71
N ASP A 77 15.36 -2.17 0.71
CA ASP A 77 14.63 -0.90 0.86
C ASP A 77 13.54 -1.04 1.93
N TRP A 78 12.81 -2.15 1.90
CA TRP A 78 11.77 -2.44 2.87
C TRP A 78 12.34 -2.69 4.26
N LEU A 79 13.44 -3.45 4.37
CA LEU A 79 14.02 -3.81 5.66
C LEU A 79 14.44 -2.57 6.45
N VAL A 80 15.10 -1.60 5.82
CA VAL A 80 15.50 -0.33 6.49
C VAL A 80 14.28 0.42 7.04
N ILE A 81 13.20 0.49 6.25
CA ILE A 81 11.98 1.18 6.66
C ILE A 81 11.27 0.42 7.78
N LYS A 82 11.22 -0.91 7.68
CA LYS A 82 10.64 -1.78 8.70
C LYS A 82 11.37 -1.61 10.02
N GLU A 83 12.70 -1.70 10.04
CA GLU A 83 13.53 -1.53 11.23
C GLU A 83 13.35 -0.14 11.84
N ALA A 84 13.33 0.92 11.03
CA ALA A 84 13.05 2.27 11.51
C ALA A 84 11.67 2.37 12.16
N VAL A 85 10.62 1.86 11.51
CA VAL A 85 9.26 1.83 12.08
C VAL A 85 9.25 1.07 13.40
N GLU A 86 9.80 -0.15 13.42
CA GLU A 86 9.85 -1.01 14.61
C GLU A 86 10.58 -0.31 15.77
N SER A 87 11.66 0.42 15.51
CA SER A 87 12.41 1.16 16.54
C SER A 87 11.61 2.29 17.20
N PHE A 88 10.61 2.85 16.50
CA PHE A 88 9.74 3.91 17.02
C PHE A 88 8.47 3.40 17.69
N LEU A 89 8.13 2.10 17.56
CA LEU A 89 6.87 1.58 18.10
C LEU A 89 6.79 1.69 19.64
N GLY A 90 7.92 1.58 20.35
CA GLY A 90 7.94 1.74 21.81
C GLY A 90 7.41 3.09 22.29
N GLY A 91 7.57 4.16 21.50
CA GLY A 91 7.05 5.49 21.84
C GLY A 91 5.54 5.67 21.61
N LEU A 92 4.84 4.66 21.08
CA LEU A 92 3.38 4.69 20.93
C LEU A 92 2.66 4.19 22.19
N ASP A 93 3.32 3.34 22.97
CA ASP A 93 2.74 2.66 24.13
C ASP A 93 3.09 3.35 25.47
N GLU A 94 3.94 4.39 25.47
CA GLU A 94 4.35 5.16 26.67
C GLU A 94 3.31 6.21 27.13
N GLN A 95 2.06 6.11 26.68
CA GLN A 95 0.94 6.91 27.19
C GLN A 95 -0.06 6.02 27.95
N GLU A 96 0.37 5.48 29.09
CA GLU A 96 -0.53 5.03 30.18
C GLU A 96 -0.44 6.00 31.38
#